data_AF-A0A9P6XZ40-F1
#
_entry.id   AF-A0A9P6XZ40-F1
#
_cell.length_a   1.000
_cell.length_b   1.000
_cell.length_c   1.000
_cell.angle_alpha   90.00
_cell.angle_beta   90.00
_cell.angle_gamma   90.00
#
_symmetry.space_group_name_H-M   'P 1'
#
loop_
_entity.id
_entity.type
_entity.pdbx_description
1 polymer ?
#
loop_
_entity_poly.entity_id
_entity_poly.type
_entity_poly.pdbx_seq_one_letter_code
_entity_poly.pdbx_strand_id
1 'polypeptide(L)'
;MQFFAQMWQQQQLQQQQQQHPVQQPQQGQQYVDVAEINRIKKQCSDHIADHYREYLVGRGIKFDTLKSITDKANRKVKNLLRDEVRKHQRFNGLTDSQVFTMIRSKFYYMVDKANGKAVTTPTSACRSRVNAKSE
;
A
#
# COMPACT_ATOMS: atom_id res chain seq x y z
N MET A 1 14.86 -17.78 -55.55
CA MET A 1 13.83 -17.38 -54.56
C MET A 1 13.44 -18.51 -53.59
N GLN A 2 14.36 -19.41 -53.18
CA GLN A 2 14.03 -20.52 -52.25
C GLN A 2 14.40 -20.23 -50.78
N PHE A 3 15.11 -19.12 -50.52
CA PHE A 3 15.51 -18.71 -49.16
C PHE A 3 14.35 -18.14 -48.33
N PHE A 4 13.38 -17.50 -48.98
CA PHE A 4 12.22 -16.91 -48.32
C PHE A 4 11.24 -17.96 -47.76
N ALA A 5 11.08 -19.09 -48.47
CA ALA A 5 10.19 -20.17 -48.03
C ALA A 5 10.70 -20.86 -46.75
N GLN A 6 12.01 -21.05 -46.63
CA GLN A 6 12.62 -21.72 -45.48
C GLN A 6 12.58 -20.83 -44.21
N MET A 7 12.76 -19.52 -44.38
CA MET A 7 12.66 -18.56 -43.27
C MET A 7 11.21 -18.43 -42.77
N TRP A 8 10.22 -18.48 -43.67
CA TRP A 8 8.80 -18.43 -43.32
C TRP A 8 8.36 -19.69 -42.54
N GLN A 9 8.86 -20.87 -42.92
CA GLN A 9 8.53 -22.12 -42.24
C GLN A 9 9.13 -22.19 -40.82
N GLN A 10 10.33 -21.62 -40.61
CA GLN A 10 10.93 -21.53 -39.27
C GLN A 10 10.17 -20.57 -38.35
N GLN A 11 9.57 -19.50 -38.89
CA GLN A 11 8.81 -18.53 -38.09
C GLN A 11 7.47 -19.09 -37.58
N GLN A 12 6.83 -20.03 -38.29
CA GLN A 12 5.60 -20.65 -37.81
C GLN A 12 5.82 -21.60 -36.63
N LEU A 13 6.93 -22.34 -36.60
CA LEU A 13 7.25 -23.27 -35.51
C LEU A 13 7.49 -22.55 -34.17
N GLN A 14 7.98 -21.30 -34.19
CA GLN A 14 8.20 -20.54 -32.97
C GLN A 14 6.91 -19.99 -32.34
N GLN A 15 5.85 -19.79 -33.12
CA GLN A 15 4.57 -19.31 -32.58
C GLN A 15 3.72 -20.41 -31.92
N GLN A 16 3.92 -21.68 -32.27
CA GLN A 16 3.13 -22.78 -31.67
C GLN A 16 3.58 -23.15 -30.25
N GLN A 17 4.79 -22.76 -29.83
CA GLN A 17 5.28 -23.09 -28.49
C GLN A 17 4.80 -22.12 -27.38
N GLN A 18 4.03 -21.09 -27.73
CA GLN A 18 3.50 -20.12 -26.76
C GLN A 18 2.08 -20.40 -26.27
N GLN A 19 1.49 -21.54 -26.62
CA GLN A 19 0.27 -22.04 -25.99
C GLN A 19 0.59 -23.03 -24.86
N HIS A 20 1.24 -22.52 -23.81
CA HIS A 20 1.05 -23.12 -22.50
C HIS A 20 -0.23 -22.49 -21.92
N PRO A 21 -1.32 -23.23 -21.70
CA PRO A 21 -2.36 -22.74 -20.81
C PRO A 21 -1.70 -22.58 -19.43
N VAL A 22 -1.51 -21.33 -19.02
CA VAL A 22 -1.23 -20.98 -17.64
C VAL A 22 -2.45 -21.46 -16.84
N GLN A 23 -2.36 -22.66 -16.29
CA GLN A 23 -3.20 -23.09 -15.19
C GLN A 23 -2.86 -22.17 -14.02
N GLN A 24 -3.59 -21.05 -13.89
CA GLN A 24 -3.57 -20.29 -12.66
C GLN A 24 -4.32 -21.08 -11.59
N PRO A 25 -3.67 -21.43 -10.47
CA PRO A 25 -4.31 -22.17 -9.40
C PRO A 25 -5.39 -21.32 -8.70
N GLN A 26 -6.50 -21.99 -8.39
CA GLN A 26 -7.56 -21.66 -7.41
C GLN A 26 -7.52 -20.25 -6.77
N GLN A 27 -8.22 -19.28 -7.39
CA GLN A 27 -8.47 -17.94 -6.83
C GLN A 27 -9.41 -17.90 -5.60
N GLY A 28 -9.86 -19.05 -5.09
CA GLY A 28 -10.85 -19.12 -4.00
C GLY A 28 -10.30 -18.83 -2.60
N GLN A 29 -9.06 -19.22 -2.29
CA GLN A 29 -8.47 -19.01 -0.95
C GLN A 29 -7.76 -17.65 -0.83
N GLN A 30 -7.17 -17.14 -1.91
CA GLN A 30 -6.43 -15.88 -1.88
C GLN A 30 -7.35 -14.66 -1.74
N TYR A 31 -8.60 -14.75 -2.21
CA TYR A 31 -9.57 -13.66 -2.08
C TYR A 31 -10.06 -13.48 -0.64
N VAL A 32 -10.24 -14.59 0.09
CA VAL A 32 -10.64 -14.57 1.52
C VAL A 32 -9.52 -13.98 2.38
N ASP A 33 -8.27 -14.34 2.10
CA ASP A 33 -7.08 -13.81 2.79
C ASP A 33 -6.90 -12.30 2.57
N VAL A 34 -7.11 -11.81 1.35
CA VAL A 34 -7.02 -10.36 1.04
C VAL A 34 -8.12 -9.56 1.75
N ALA A 35 -9.35 -10.08 1.78
CA ALA A 35 -10.46 -9.41 2.47
C ALA A 35 -10.21 -9.32 3.99
N GLU A 36 -9.69 -10.40 4.58
CA GLU A 36 -9.34 -10.45 6.00
C GLU A 36 -8.19 -9.48 6.34
N ILE A 37 -7.10 -9.50 5.56
CA ILE A 37 -5.98 -8.59 5.74
C ILE A 37 -6.41 -7.13 5.58
N ASN A 38 -7.30 -6.82 4.63
CA ASN A 38 -7.83 -5.47 4.45
C ASN A 38 -8.71 -5.04 5.65
N ARG A 39 -9.49 -5.96 6.22
CA ARG A 39 -10.25 -5.70 7.45
C ARG A 39 -9.31 -5.39 8.62
N ILE A 40 -8.25 -6.18 8.80
CA ILE A 40 -7.25 -5.97 9.85
C ILE A 40 -6.54 -4.63 9.66
N LYS A 41 -6.16 -4.26 8.43
CA LYS A 41 -5.57 -2.95 8.12
C LYS A 41 -6.52 -1.81 8.47
N LYS A 42 -7.80 -1.91 8.13
CA LYS A 42 -8.79 -0.88 8.47
C LYS A 42 -8.89 -0.72 10.00
N GLN A 43 -9.08 -1.83 10.73
CA GLN A 43 -9.15 -1.81 12.19
C GLN A 43 -7.89 -1.24 12.84
N CYS A 44 -6.71 -1.57 12.31
CA CYS A 44 -5.44 -1.02 12.80
C CYS A 44 -5.33 0.48 12.52
N SER A 45 -5.80 0.96 11.36
CA SER A 45 -5.80 2.39 11.03
C SER A 45 -6.70 3.18 11.96
N ASP A 46 -7.90 2.65 12.23
CA ASP A 46 -8.88 3.27 13.13
C ASP A 46 -8.31 3.31 14.56
N HIS A 47 -7.74 2.19 15.02
CA HIS A 47 -7.07 2.11 16.32
C HIS A 47 -5.92 3.11 16.48
N ILE A 48 -5.05 3.27 15.46
CA ILE A 48 -3.98 4.27 15.47
C ILE A 48 -4.56 5.68 15.58
N ALA A 49 -5.64 5.97 14.85
CA ALA A 49 -6.27 7.28 14.85
C ALA A 49 -6.89 7.62 16.22
N ASP A 50 -7.60 6.66 16.81
CA ASP A 50 -8.26 6.82 18.11
C ASP A 50 -7.24 6.99 19.22
N HIS A 51 -6.23 6.09 19.28
CA HIS A 51 -5.17 6.20 20.28
C HIS A 51 -4.39 7.53 20.17
N TYR A 52 -4.10 7.97 18.95
CA TYR A 52 -3.46 9.27 18.75
C TYR A 52 -4.32 10.42 19.29
N ARG A 53 -5.61 10.46 18.91
CA ARG A 53 -6.52 11.57 19.26
C ARG A 53 -6.88 11.59 20.75
N GLU A 54 -7.22 10.44 21.30
CA GLU A 54 -7.79 10.36 22.65
C GLU A 54 -6.71 10.31 23.73
N TYR A 55 -5.62 9.58 23.45
CA TYR A 55 -4.60 9.32 24.47
C TYR A 55 -3.37 10.20 24.32
N LEU A 56 -2.74 10.23 23.15
CA LEU A 56 -1.50 10.99 22.97
C LEU A 56 -1.77 12.50 22.99
N VAL A 57 -2.72 12.98 22.18
CA VAL A 57 -3.07 14.40 22.14
C VAL A 57 -3.64 14.87 23.48
N GLY A 58 -4.45 14.05 24.16
CA GLY A 58 -4.94 14.34 25.53
C GLY A 58 -3.83 14.52 26.57
N ARG A 59 -2.65 13.96 26.34
CA ARG A 59 -1.44 14.11 27.17
C ARG A 59 -0.45 15.14 26.64
N GLY A 60 -0.83 15.93 25.64
CA GLY A 60 0.05 16.91 25.00
C GLY A 60 1.14 16.32 24.10
N ILE A 61 1.11 15.00 23.84
CA ILE A 61 2.04 14.32 22.95
C ILE A 61 1.43 14.32 21.54
N LYS A 62 1.94 15.19 20.66
CA LYS A 62 1.41 15.34 19.30
C LYS A 62 2.51 15.33 18.26
N PHE A 63 2.13 14.97 17.03
CA PHE A 63 3.01 15.23 15.90
C PHE A 63 3.16 16.74 15.71
N ASP A 64 4.40 17.15 15.45
CA ASP A 64 4.73 18.49 14.98
C ASP A 64 4.58 18.50 13.45
N THR A 65 3.52 19.14 12.96
CA THR A 65 3.22 19.23 11.53
C THR A 65 4.16 20.16 10.77
N LEU A 66 5.00 20.94 11.46
CA LEU A 66 6.03 21.79 10.85
C LEU A 66 7.35 21.04 10.63
N LYS A 67 7.49 19.84 11.21
CA LYS A 67 8.71 19.02 11.12
C LYS A 67 8.45 17.74 10.33
N SER A 68 9.51 17.15 9.77
CA SER A 68 9.38 15.88 9.07
C SER A 68 8.98 14.74 10.02
N ILE A 69 8.43 13.66 9.47
CA ILE A 69 8.14 12.45 10.26
C ILE A 69 9.40 11.77 10.82
N THR A 70 10.57 12.08 10.25
CA THR A 70 11.87 11.57 10.68
C THR A 70 12.51 12.39 11.80
N ASP A 71 11.97 13.59 12.09
CA ASP A 71 12.41 14.43 13.21
C ASP A 71 12.35 13.67 14.54
N LYS A 72 13.25 14.02 15.47
CA LYS A 72 13.36 13.35 16.78
C LYS A 72 12.05 13.36 17.56
N ALA A 73 11.29 14.46 17.55
CA ALA A 73 10.02 14.54 18.26
C ALA A 73 8.97 13.64 17.61
N ASN A 74 8.83 13.73 16.28
CA ASN A 74 7.88 12.93 15.52
C ASN A 74 8.21 11.43 15.53
N ARG A 75 9.51 11.07 15.56
CA ARG A 75 9.97 9.68 15.72
C ARG A 75 9.50 9.08 17.05
N LYS A 76 9.47 9.85 18.14
CA LYS A 76 8.93 9.38 19.43
C LYS A 76 7.45 9.05 19.31
N VAL A 77 6.65 9.96 18.75
CA VAL A 77 5.20 9.74 18.55
C VAL A 77 4.95 8.52 17.65
N LYS A 78 5.71 8.39 16.56
CA LYS A 78 5.65 7.23 15.66
C LYS A 78 5.93 5.91 16.39
N ASN A 79 6.97 5.87 17.22
CA ASN A 79 7.32 4.67 17.99
C ASN A 79 6.24 4.34 19.02
N LEU A 80 5.72 5.32 19.74
CA LEU A 80 4.61 5.11 20.70
C LEU A 80 3.38 4.48 20.02
N LEU A 81 3.01 4.96 18.84
CA LEU A 81 1.90 4.40 18.06
C LEU A 81 2.18 2.97 17.60
N ARG A 82 3.41 2.68 17.16
CA ARG A 82 3.81 1.32 16.75
C ARG A 82 3.80 0.37 17.95
N ASP A 83 4.32 0.80 19.09
CA ASP A 83 4.37 -0.02 20.29
C ASP A 83 2.97 -0.27 20.85
N GLU A 84 2.05 0.71 20.75
CA GLU A 84 0.63 0.49 21.08
C GLU A 84 0.01 -0.58 20.18
N VAL A 85 0.15 -0.49 18.86
CA VAL A 85 -0.36 -1.50 17.92
C VAL A 85 0.16 -2.90 18.27
N ARG A 86 1.43 -3.01 18.69
CA ARG A 86 2.07 -4.28 19.04
C ARG A 86 1.58 -4.90 20.35
N LYS A 87 0.81 -4.18 21.17
CA LYS A 87 0.13 -4.77 22.34
C LYS A 87 -1.07 -5.64 21.96
N HIS A 88 -1.62 -5.46 20.76
CA HIS A 88 -2.86 -6.14 20.35
C HIS A 88 -2.54 -7.27 19.38
N GLN A 89 -2.73 -8.52 19.84
CA GLN A 89 -2.49 -9.73 19.04
C GLN A 89 -3.25 -9.74 17.71
N ARG A 90 -4.42 -9.09 17.66
CA ARG A 90 -5.25 -8.96 16.43
C ARG A 90 -4.52 -8.29 15.26
N PHE A 91 -3.43 -7.57 15.51
CA PHE A 91 -2.62 -6.89 14.48
C PHE A 91 -1.32 -7.63 14.15
N ASN A 92 -1.09 -8.83 14.70
CA ASN A 92 0.14 -9.60 14.47
C ASN A 92 0.33 -10.00 13.00
N GLY A 93 -0.76 -10.13 12.23
CA GLY A 93 -0.70 -10.35 10.78
C GLY A 93 -0.14 -9.17 9.97
N LEU A 94 0.05 -7.99 10.60
CA LEU A 94 0.64 -6.82 9.94
C LEU A 94 2.14 -6.72 10.24
N THR A 95 2.93 -6.49 9.19
CA THR A 95 4.37 -6.22 9.32
C THR A 95 4.64 -4.82 9.87
N ASP A 96 5.81 -4.61 10.48
CA ASP A 96 6.20 -3.28 10.99
C ASP A 96 6.19 -2.21 9.89
N SER A 97 6.58 -2.58 8.67
CA SER A 97 6.54 -1.68 7.50
C SER A 97 5.11 -1.23 7.15
N GLN A 98 4.14 -2.15 7.23
CA GLN A 98 2.73 -1.82 7.01
C GLN A 98 2.22 -0.86 8.09
N VAL A 99 2.49 -1.14 9.36
CA VAL A 99 2.10 -0.28 10.49
C VAL A 99 2.74 1.10 10.35
N PHE A 100 4.04 1.18 10.04
CA PHE A 100 4.71 2.46 9.83
C PHE A 100 4.16 3.24 8.63
N THR A 101 3.79 2.55 7.56
CA THR A 101 3.15 3.17 6.40
C THR A 101 1.82 3.80 6.79
N MET A 102 1.02 3.13 7.61
CA MET A 102 -0.26 3.66 8.09
C MET A 102 -0.07 4.87 9.01
N ILE A 103 0.86 4.83 9.96
CA ILE A 103 1.22 5.96 10.82
C ILE A 103 1.69 7.15 9.95
N ARG A 104 2.51 6.88 8.93
CA ARG A 104 3.01 7.91 8.01
C ARG A 104 1.88 8.55 7.20
N SER A 105 0.95 7.76 6.67
CA SER A 105 -0.22 8.29 5.97
C SER A 105 -1.08 9.18 6.87
N LYS A 106 -1.27 8.78 8.14
CA LYS A 106 -1.99 9.61 9.13
C LYS A 106 -1.26 10.93 9.40
N PHE A 107 0.07 10.90 9.52
CA PHE A 107 0.88 12.09 9.70
C PHE A 107 0.72 13.08 8.52
N TYR A 108 0.88 12.62 7.28
CA TYR A 108 0.75 13.50 6.11
C TYR A 108 -0.68 14.02 5.94
N TYR A 109 -1.69 13.22 6.24
CA TYR A 109 -3.07 13.70 6.31
C TYR A 109 -3.22 14.91 7.27
N MET A 110 -2.56 14.86 8.43
CA MET A 110 -2.58 15.98 9.39
C MET A 110 -1.81 17.20 8.88
N VAL A 111 -0.67 17.00 8.22
CA VAL A 111 0.10 18.07 7.59
C VAL A 111 -0.73 18.77 6.51
N ASP A 112 -1.36 18.02 5.62
CA ASP A 112 -2.20 18.58 4.55
C ASP A 112 -3.40 19.33 5.13
N LYS A 113 -4.06 18.77 6.14
CA LYS A 113 -5.15 19.43 6.86
C LYS A 113 -4.69 20.73 7.55
N ALA A 114 -3.51 20.73 8.18
CA ALA A 114 -2.95 21.92 8.84
C ALA A 114 -2.57 23.01 7.84
N ASN A 115 -2.16 22.64 6.63
CA ASN A 115 -1.85 23.56 5.53
C ASN A 115 -3.08 24.05 4.76
N GLY A 116 -4.30 23.72 5.20
CA GLY A 116 -5.54 24.12 4.53
C GLY A 116 -5.75 23.46 3.16
N LYS A 117 -5.02 22.39 2.83
CA LYS A 117 -5.21 21.65 1.59
C LYS A 117 -6.48 20.82 1.69
N ALA A 118 -7.30 20.85 0.64
CA ALA A 118 -8.42 19.92 0.50
C ALA A 118 -7.87 18.49 0.52
N VAL A 119 -8.20 17.73 1.56
CA VAL A 119 -7.68 16.38 1.71
C VAL A 119 -8.39 15.46 0.73
N THR A 120 -7.75 15.20 -0.41
CA THR A 120 -8.21 14.16 -1.33
C THR A 120 -7.90 12.81 -0.70
N THR A 121 -8.95 12.07 -0.35
CA THR A 121 -8.82 10.64 -0.05
C THR A 121 -8.09 9.97 -1.21
N PRO A 122 -7.08 9.12 -1.00
CA PRO A 122 -6.39 8.41 -2.07
C PRO A 122 -7.30 7.29 -2.59
N THR A 123 -8.37 7.69 -3.29
CA THR A 123 -9.12 6.79 -4.16
C THR A 123 -8.50 6.94 -5.55
N SER A 124 -7.96 5.83 -6.05
CA SER A 124 -7.49 5.63 -7.43
C SER A 124 -6.43 6.62 -7.97
N ALA A 125 -5.18 6.44 -7.55
CA ALA A 125 -4.06 6.63 -8.46
C ALA A 125 -3.54 5.26 -8.91
N CYS A 126 -4.42 4.43 -9.48
CA CYS A 126 -3.97 3.41 -10.43
C CYS A 126 -3.34 4.20 -11.58
N ARG A 127 -2.00 4.21 -11.65
CA ARG A 127 -1.27 4.64 -12.83
C ARG A 127 -1.65 3.72 -13.98
N SER A 128 -2.77 4.00 -14.64
CA SER A 128 -2.99 3.54 -16.01
C SER A 128 -1.96 4.27 -16.87
N ARG A 129 -0.82 3.62 -17.09
CA ARG A 129 0.06 3.90 -18.22
C ARG A 129 -0.72 3.48 -19.46
N VAL A 130 -1.61 4.36 -19.93
CA VAL A 130 -2.10 4.26 -21.30
C VAL A 130 -0.91 4.69 -22.16
N ASN A 131 -0.30 3.73 -22.86
CA ASN A 131 0.61 4.03 -23.94
C ASN A 131 -0.15 4.94 -24.91
N ALA A 132 0.22 6.22 -24.94
CA ALA A 132 -0.08 7.07 -26.08
C ALA A 132 0.74 6.52 -27.25
N LYS A 133 0.04 5.84 -28.15
CA LYS A 133 0.54 5.32 -29.41
C LYS A 133 0.42 6.44 -30.45
N SER A 134 1.41 6.50 -31.34
CA SER A 134 1.35 7.10 -32.68
C SER A 134 1.34 8.63 -32.74
N GLU A 135 2.42 9.22 -33.25
CA GLU A 135 2.54 9.67 -34.65
C GLU A 135 4.02 9.62 -35.08
#